data_AF-A0AAW0GWA1-F1
#
_entry.id   AF-A0AAW0GWA1-F1
#
_cell.length_a   1.000
_cell.length_b   1.000
_cell.length_c   1.000
_cell.angle_alpha   90.00
_cell.angle_beta   90.00
_cell.angle_gamma   90.00
#
_symmetry.space_group_name_H-M   'P 1'
#
loop_
_entity.id
_entity.type
_entity.pdbx_description
1 polymer ?
#
loop_
_entity_poly.entity_id
_entity_poly.type
_entity_poly.pdbx_seq_one_letter_code
_entity_poly.pdbx_strand_id
1 'polypeptide(L)'
;MLHSSKSNLEIDPLAVEDICLTCSQEFYDNASSGNYHFGDMKLAFECLNVPRPSDRITKEKEFIEATSRLCSFNLMSRPGIPISPIEIRLTKDRLSLVARVLSNNADAYKHTQVILDLVHKLGFRDDVVAEVKTLAMLADTALQAEDYDSAYEVGQRMVETVQNLRQSIGTADPTVVEASDVCWVACFQIGRHPEFDDNQKKLALLGRAVELCPADRITDVLSAWHRVEDIDITERKSRVAARQSGQKRDLKRTARNRSTNQSVATSLTERLQQLHIPSGLPVNADAAALANKAFNKVAANFPFGVGPRGRSLLSQERDRSRSSERSIPTYDGVEAQATRVLQKGLGWLLGDDE
;
A
#
# COMPACT_ATOMS: atom_id res chain seq x y z
N MET A 1 17.77 -43.02 -59.68
CA MET A 1 18.59 -42.53 -58.55
C MET A 1 18.36 -41.04 -58.43
N LEU A 2 17.73 -40.58 -57.35
CA LEU A 2 17.67 -39.17 -56.98
C LEU A 2 17.96 -39.11 -55.48
N HIS A 3 19.24 -39.12 -55.11
CA HIS A 3 19.64 -38.73 -53.77
C HIS A 3 19.44 -37.22 -53.68
N SER A 4 18.30 -36.82 -53.13
CA SER A 4 18.11 -35.46 -52.65
C SER A 4 19.16 -35.23 -51.58
N SER A 5 20.20 -34.45 -51.93
CA SER A 5 21.12 -33.93 -50.94
C SER A 5 20.32 -32.93 -50.09
N LYS A 6 19.66 -33.44 -49.06
CA LYS A 6 19.31 -32.62 -47.91
C LYS A 6 20.63 -32.22 -47.28
N SER A 7 21.24 -31.17 -47.80
CA SER A 7 22.20 -30.38 -47.06
C SER A 7 21.44 -29.94 -45.80
N ASN A 8 21.64 -30.67 -44.71
CA ASN A 8 21.25 -30.18 -43.39
C ASN A 8 22.04 -28.88 -43.23
N LEU A 9 21.39 -27.76 -43.53
CA LEU A 9 21.85 -26.45 -43.11
C LEU A 9 21.74 -26.48 -41.59
N GLU A 10 22.76 -27.05 -40.95
CA GLU A 10 22.96 -26.95 -39.52
C GLU A 10 23.38 -25.51 -39.26
N ILE A 11 22.37 -24.64 -39.18
CA ILE A 11 22.56 -23.28 -38.68
C ILE A 11 23.06 -23.41 -37.26
N ASP A 12 24.12 -22.67 -36.93
CA ASP A 12 24.68 -22.64 -35.59
C ASP A 12 23.56 -22.34 -34.57
N PRO A 13 23.35 -23.19 -33.55
CA PRO A 13 22.32 -22.98 -32.54
C PRO A 13 22.39 -21.59 -31.86
N LEU A 14 23.59 -21.03 -31.72
CA LEU A 14 23.78 -19.69 -31.16
C LEU A 14 23.26 -18.60 -32.11
N ALA A 15 23.51 -18.75 -33.42
CA ALA A 15 22.96 -17.84 -34.42
C ALA A 15 21.43 -17.91 -34.47
N VAL A 16 20.84 -19.11 -34.33
CA VAL A 16 19.37 -19.26 -34.23
C VAL A 16 18.83 -18.54 -33.00
N GLU A 17 19.48 -18.70 -31.86
CA GLU A 17 19.10 -18.02 -30.61
C GLU A 17 19.13 -16.49 -30.75
N ASP A 18 20.23 -15.92 -31.26
CA ASP A 18 20.37 -14.47 -31.41
C ASP A 18 19.35 -13.89 -32.41
N ILE A 19 19.09 -14.60 -33.51
CA ILE A 19 18.05 -14.20 -34.48
C ILE A 19 16.67 -14.21 -33.80
N CYS A 20 16.35 -15.27 -33.06
CA CYS A 20 15.05 -15.37 -32.39
C CYS A 20 14.86 -14.31 -31.30
N LEU A 21 15.92 -13.98 -30.55
CA LEU A 21 15.91 -12.89 -29.57
C LEU A 21 15.71 -11.53 -30.24
N THR A 22 16.43 -11.26 -31.35
CA THR A 22 16.29 -10.01 -32.10
C THR A 22 14.87 -9.86 -32.65
N CYS A 23 14.34 -10.90 -33.30
CA CYS A 23 12.97 -10.89 -33.79
C CYS A 23 11.94 -10.72 -32.65
N SER A 24 12.15 -11.40 -31.51
CA SER A 24 11.30 -11.22 -30.32
C SER A 24 11.28 -9.78 -29.85
N GLN A 25 12.45 -9.13 -29.83
CA GLN A 25 12.57 -7.76 -29.40
C GLN A 25 11.86 -6.80 -30.36
N GLU A 26 12.01 -6.98 -31.67
CA GLU A 26 11.31 -6.18 -32.68
C GLU A 26 9.79 -6.32 -32.58
N PHE A 27 9.26 -7.55 -32.44
CA PHE A 27 7.83 -7.76 -32.24
C PHE A 27 7.32 -7.12 -30.95
N TYR A 28 8.09 -7.24 -29.87
CA TYR A 28 7.74 -6.64 -28.59
C TYR A 28 7.71 -5.11 -28.66
N ASP A 29 8.72 -4.48 -29.28
CA ASP A 29 8.83 -3.01 -29.34
C ASP A 29 7.73 -2.39 -30.20
N ASN A 30 7.24 -3.12 -31.21
CA ASN A 30 6.14 -2.69 -32.07
C ASN A 30 4.75 -3.02 -31.52
N ALA A 31 4.66 -3.81 -30.43
CA ALA A 31 3.38 -4.26 -29.91
C ALA A 31 2.57 -3.12 -29.29
N SER A 32 1.30 -2.99 -29.72
CA SER A 32 0.36 -2.01 -29.17
C SER A 32 -0.29 -2.43 -27.84
N SER A 33 -0.15 -3.70 -27.46
CA SER A 33 -0.73 -4.30 -26.26
C SER A 33 0.29 -5.23 -25.61
N GLY A 34 0.35 -5.23 -24.28
CA GLY A 34 1.22 -6.13 -23.52
C GLY A 34 0.68 -7.55 -23.34
N ASN A 35 -0.50 -7.87 -23.85
CA ASN A 35 -1.08 -9.21 -23.70
C ASN A 35 -0.35 -10.24 -24.59
N TYR A 36 0.41 -11.15 -23.98
CA TYR A 36 1.19 -12.17 -24.69
C TYR A 36 0.37 -13.26 -25.42
N HIS A 37 -0.95 -13.24 -25.29
CA HIS A 37 -1.83 -14.11 -26.07
C HIS A 37 -2.36 -13.46 -27.36
N PHE A 38 -2.05 -12.19 -27.62
CA PHE A 38 -2.61 -11.43 -28.73
C PHE A 38 -1.57 -10.59 -29.48
N GLY A 39 -1.79 -10.41 -30.79
CA GLY A 39 -1.02 -9.48 -31.63
C GLY A 39 0.48 -9.80 -31.69
N ASP A 40 1.29 -8.74 -31.81
CA ASP A 40 2.75 -8.87 -31.93
C ASP A 40 3.40 -9.41 -30.66
N MET A 41 2.78 -9.20 -29.49
CA MET A 41 3.29 -9.77 -28.24
C MET A 41 3.21 -11.30 -28.21
N LYS A 42 2.19 -11.87 -28.85
CA LYS A 42 2.11 -13.33 -29.06
C LYS A 42 3.21 -13.82 -29.98
N LEU A 43 3.49 -13.09 -31.07
CA LEU A 43 4.57 -13.45 -31.99
C LEU A 43 5.95 -13.37 -31.30
N ALA A 44 6.17 -12.34 -30.48
CA ALA A 44 7.36 -12.22 -29.64
C ALA A 44 7.52 -13.41 -28.69
N PHE A 45 6.44 -13.87 -28.06
CA PHE A 45 6.50 -15.03 -27.17
C PHE A 45 6.71 -16.35 -27.93
N GLU A 46 6.01 -16.54 -29.05
CA GLU A 46 6.06 -17.77 -29.83
C GLU A 46 7.40 -17.96 -30.55
N CYS A 47 8.05 -16.89 -31.01
CA CYS A 47 9.35 -17.00 -31.68
C CYS A 47 10.44 -17.54 -30.74
N LEU A 48 10.31 -17.32 -29.44
CA LEU A 48 11.21 -17.86 -28.41
C LEU A 48 11.01 -19.36 -28.14
N ASN A 49 10.03 -20.02 -28.77
CA ASN A 49 9.85 -21.48 -28.71
C ASN A 49 10.64 -22.23 -29.79
N VAL A 50 11.18 -21.54 -30.79
CA VAL A 50 11.97 -22.11 -31.88
C VAL A 50 13.37 -22.57 -31.43
N PRO A 51 14.17 -21.75 -30.74
CA PRO A 51 15.50 -22.15 -30.28
C PRO A 51 15.43 -23.14 -29.09
N ARG A 52 16.54 -23.82 -28.81
CA ARG A 52 16.66 -24.65 -27.60
C ARG A 52 16.56 -23.76 -26.35
N PRO A 53 15.94 -24.22 -25.25
CA PRO A 53 15.87 -23.43 -24.04
C PRO A 53 17.27 -23.05 -23.52
N SER A 54 17.52 -21.75 -23.44
CA SER A 54 18.70 -21.16 -22.81
C SER A 54 18.25 -20.21 -21.69
N ASP A 55 19.18 -19.80 -20.83
CA ASP A 55 18.88 -18.81 -19.78
C ASP A 55 18.46 -17.47 -20.38
N ARG A 56 19.04 -17.05 -21.51
CA ARG A 56 18.68 -15.79 -22.20
C ARG A 56 17.24 -15.85 -22.72
N ILE A 57 16.87 -16.96 -23.36
CA ILE A 57 15.51 -17.18 -23.89
C ILE A 57 14.49 -17.24 -22.75
N THR A 58 14.85 -17.92 -21.65
CA THR A 58 13.96 -18.03 -20.49
C THR A 58 13.73 -16.68 -19.84
N LYS A 59 14.79 -15.88 -19.66
CA LYS A 59 14.68 -14.49 -19.15
C LYS A 59 13.81 -13.61 -20.04
N GLU A 60 13.95 -13.70 -21.37
CA GLU A 60 13.13 -12.93 -22.31
C GLU A 60 11.65 -13.36 -22.24
N LYS A 61 11.37 -14.66 -22.18
CA LYS A 61 10.00 -15.18 -22.00
C LYS A 61 9.37 -14.69 -20.70
N GLU A 62 10.11 -14.80 -19.59
CA GLU A 62 9.67 -14.32 -18.29
C GLU A 62 9.39 -12.82 -18.30
N PHE A 63 10.24 -12.04 -18.97
CA PHE A 63 10.02 -10.60 -19.13
C PHE A 63 8.75 -10.27 -19.93
N ILE A 64 8.45 -11.02 -20.98
CA ILE A 64 7.19 -10.89 -21.75
C ILE A 64 5.98 -11.22 -20.86
N GLU A 65 6.06 -12.29 -20.05
CA GLU A 65 5.00 -12.63 -19.09
C GLU A 65 4.82 -11.54 -18.01
N ALA A 66 5.92 -10.99 -17.49
CA ALA A 66 5.89 -9.86 -16.56
C ALA A 66 5.21 -8.65 -17.19
N THR A 67 5.55 -8.33 -18.44
CA THR A 67 4.94 -7.23 -19.20
C THR A 67 3.43 -7.39 -19.30
N SER A 68 2.95 -8.60 -19.61
CA SER A 68 1.52 -8.88 -19.66
C SER A 68 0.84 -8.70 -18.32
N ARG A 69 1.49 -9.10 -17.23
CA ARG A 69 0.97 -8.90 -15.87
C ARG A 69 0.93 -7.43 -15.49
N LEU A 70 1.98 -6.66 -15.78
CA LEU A 70 2.01 -5.21 -15.57
C LEU A 70 0.87 -4.51 -16.31
N CYS A 71 0.63 -4.89 -17.57
CA CYS A 71 -0.48 -4.34 -18.36
C CYS A 71 -1.85 -4.74 -17.80
N SER A 72 -1.98 -5.94 -17.22
CA SER A 72 -3.23 -6.39 -16.59
C SER A 72 -3.61 -5.59 -15.35
N PHE A 73 -2.64 -4.97 -14.68
CA PHE A 73 -2.86 -4.04 -13.56
C PHE A 73 -3.26 -2.63 -14.00
N ASN A 74 -3.57 -2.43 -15.29
CA ASN A 74 -3.95 -1.15 -15.89
C ASN A 74 -2.97 -0.02 -15.56
N LEU A 75 -1.67 -0.32 -15.62
CA LEU A 75 -0.63 0.68 -15.43
C LEU A 75 -0.74 1.76 -16.50
N MET A 76 -0.75 3.00 -16.05
CA MET A 76 -0.82 4.18 -16.90
C MET A 76 0.58 4.80 -17.03
N SER A 77 0.98 5.12 -18.26
CA SER A 77 2.18 5.95 -18.51
C SER A 77 1.84 7.42 -18.27
N ARG A 78 0.65 7.83 -18.73
CA ARG A 78 0.08 9.18 -18.57
C ARG A 78 -1.42 9.05 -18.25
N PRO A 79 -2.08 10.10 -17.71
CA PRO A 79 -3.51 10.08 -17.46
C PRO A 79 -4.32 9.59 -18.66
N GLY A 80 -4.99 8.44 -18.49
CA GLY A 80 -5.82 7.82 -19.52
C GLY A 80 -5.06 7.09 -20.65
N ILE A 81 -3.74 7.03 -20.62
CA ILE A 81 -2.93 6.30 -21.61
C ILE A 81 -2.24 5.11 -20.92
N PRO A 82 -2.58 3.86 -21.27
CA PRO A 82 -1.93 2.68 -20.71
C PRO A 82 -0.45 2.66 -21.11
N ILE A 83 0.39 2.12 -20.25
CA ILE A 83 1.81 1.94 -20.55
C ILE A 83 1.98 0.95 -21.71
N SER A 84 2.85 1.32 -22.65
CA SER A 84 3.19 0.47 -23.79
C SER A 84 4.34 -0.49 -23.45
N PRO A 85 4.45 -1.64 -24.13
CA PRO A 85 5.57 -2.58 -23.92
C PRO A 85 6.95 -1.91 -24.08
N ILE A 86 7.13 -1.09 -25.12
CA ILE A 86 8.40 -0.39 -25.36
C ILE A 86 8.77 0.54 -24.19
N GLU A 87 7.80 1.22 -23.56
CA GLU A 87 8.06 2.03 -22.36
C GLU A 87 8.50 1.17 -21.16
N ILE A 88 7.89 0.00 -20.97
CA ILE A 88 8.29 -0.95 -19.91
C ILE A 88 9.75 -1.38 -20.12
N ARG A 89 10.13 -1.74 -21.35
CA ARG A 89 11.50 -2.16 -21.66
C ARG A 89 12.53 -1.04 -21.52
N LEU A 90 12.16 0.20 -21.85
CA LEU A 90 13.02 1.37 -21.72
C LEU A 90 13.14 1.90 -20.27
N THR A 91 12.34 1.38 -19.35
CA THR A 91 12.39 1.80 -17.94
C THR A 91 13.70 1.34 -17.31
N LYS A 92 14.50 2.31 -16.82
CA LYS A 92 15.80 2.06 -16.17
C LYS A 92 15.63 1.31 -14.85
N ASP A 93 14.81 1.87 -13.96
CA ASP A 93 14.48 1.21 -12.70
C ASP A 93 13.17 0.41 -12.83
N ARG A 94 13.32 -0.90 -12.98
CA ARG A 94 12.18 -1.82 -13.13
C ARG A 94 11.41 -2.00 -11.81
N LEU A 95 12.00 -1.73 -10.64
CA LEU A 95 11.28 -1.78 -9.37
C LEU A 95 10.27 -0.64 -9.23
N SER A 96 10.55 0.53 -9.82
CA SER A 96 9.59 1.64 -9.90
C SER A 96 8.25 1.25 -10.56
N LEU A 97 8.25 0.26 -11.47
CA LEU A 97 7.01 -0.24 -12.08
C LEU A 97 6.16 -0.97 -11.05
N VAL A 98 6.79 -1.75 -10.16
CA VAL A 98 6.11 -2.47 -9.07
C VAL A 98 5.56 -1.51 -8.04
N ALA A 99 6.33 -0.48 -7.65
CA ALA A 99 5.84 0.60 -6.81
C ALA A 99 4.56 1.21 -7.40
N ARG A 100 4.56 1.50 -8.71
CA ARG A 100 3.40 2.06 -9.43
C ARG A 100 2.21 1.11 -9.44
N VAL A 101 2.43 -0.20 -9.59
CA VAL A 101 1.36 -1.23 -9.51
C VAL A 101 0.67 -1.18 -8.15
N LEU A 102 1.45 -1.20 -7.07
CA LEU A 102 0.95 -1.20 -5.70
C LEU A 102 0.20 0.10 -5.37
N SER A 103 0.64 1.22 -5.94
CA SER A 103 0.00 2.52 -5.78
C SER A 103 -1.36 2.61 -6.48
N ASN A 104 -1.44 2.03 -7.69
CA ASN A 104 -2.66 2.06 -8.49
C ASN A 104 -3.71 1.08 -7.99
N ASN A 105 -3.28 -0.01 -7.33
CA ASN A 105 -4.13 -1.11 -6.91
C ASN A 105 -4.03 -1.33 -5.41
N ALA A 106 -4.98 -0.76 -4.66
CA ALA A 106 -5.02 -0.85 -3.20
C ALA A 106 -5.09 -2.29 -2.66
N ASP A 107 -5.60 -3.27 -3.41
CA ASP A 107 -5.68 -4.67 -2.96
C ASP A 107 -4.47 -5.53 -3.36
N ALA A 108 -3.52 -4.98 -4.14
CA ALA A 108 -2.41 -5.77 -4.66
C ALA A 108 -1.50 -6.34 -3.55
N TYR A 109 -1.44 -5.68 -2.38
CA TYR A 109 -0.66 -6.15 -1.23
C TYR A 109 -1.11 -7.50 -0.68
N LYS A 110 -2.39 -7.86 -0.86
CA LYS A 110 -2.94 -9.16 -0.44
C LYS A 110 -2.38 -10.33 -1.25
N HIS A 111 -1.81 -10.04 -2.41
CA HIS A 111 -1.27 -11.03 -3.34
C HIS A 111 0.25 -11.02 -3.37
N THR A 112 0.89 -11.04 -2.18
CA THR A 112 2.35 -11.02 -1.98
C THR A 112 3.09 -11.94 -2.96
N GLN A 113 2.67 -13.20 -3.11
CA GLN A 113 3.36 -14.15 -3.97
C GLN A 113 3.28 -13.79 -5.47
N VAL A 114 2.20 -13.16 -5.91
CA VAL A 114 2.04 -12.71 -7.31
C VAL A 114 2.96 -11.54 -7.60
N ILE A 115 3.11 -10.62 -6.65
CA ILE A 115 4.01 -9.47 -6.77
C ILE A 115 5.47 -9.90 -6.73
N LEU A 116 5.83 -10.85 -5.85
CA LEU A 116 7.17 -11.42 -5.83
C LEU A 116 7.50 -12.18 -7.13
N ASP A 117 6.56 -12.98 -7.65
CA ASP A 117 6.75 -13.66 -8.93
C ASP A 117 6.87 -12.67 -10.10
N LEU A 118 6.17 -11.52 -10.04
CA LEU A 118 6.35 -10.43 -10.99
C LEU A 118 7.76 -9.83 -10.93
N VAL A 119 8.29 -9.57 -9.73
CA VAL A 119 9.65 -9.05 -9.53
C VAL A 119 10.71 -10.01 -10.06
N HIS A 120 10.56 -11.31 -9.77
CA HIS A 120 11.46 -12.33 -10.30
C HIS A 120 11.50 -12.32 -11.83
N LYS A 121 10.32 -12.25 -12.47
CA LYS A 121 10.20 -12.21 -13.93
C LYS A 121 10.66 -10.90 -14.57
N LEU A 122 10.71 -9.81 -13.82
CA LEU A 122 11.31 -8.55 -14.27
C LEU A 122 12.85 -8.58 -14.32
N GLY A 123 13.46 -9.64 -13.80
CA GLY A 123 14.90 -9.88 -13.86
C GLY A 123 15.61 -9.90 -12.51
N PHE A 124 14.86 -9.84 -11.39
CA PHE A 124 15.41 -9.77 -10.03
C PHE A 124 15.42 -11.13 -9.31
N ARG A 125 15.51 -12.24 -10.05
CA ARG A 125 15.45 -13.60 -9.47
C ARG A 125 16.50 -13.86 -8.39
N ASP A 126 17.72 -13.39 -8.62
CA ASP A 126 18.87 -13.62 -7.74
C ASP A 126 19.18 -12.40 -6.86
N ASP A 127 18.29 -11.40 -6.86
CA ASP A 127 18.47 -10.14 -6.14
C ASP A 127 17.60 -10.10 -4.88
N VAL A 128 18.21 -10.47 -3.76
CA VAL A 128 17.56 -10.48 -2.45
C VAL A 128 17.24 -9.07 -1.97
N VAL A 129 18.03 -8.07 -2.37
CA VAL A 129 17.78 -6.67 -2.01
C VAL A 129 16.48 -6.20 -2.68
N ALA A 130 16.29 -6.52 -3.95
CA ALA A 130 15.05 -6.24 -4.67
C ALA A 130 13.83 -6.95 -4.04
N GLU A 131 13.99 -8.20 -3.58
CA GLU A 131 12.94 -8.91 -2.84
C GLU A 131 12.58 -8.18 -1.54
N VAL A 132 13.57 -7.80 -0.74
CA VAL A 132 13.37 -7.07 0.53
C VAL A 132 12.73 -5.70 0.29
N LYS A 133 13.18 -4.94 -0.71
CA LYS A 133 12.54 -3.68 -1.13
C LYS A 133 11.08 -3.90 -1.52
N THR A 134 10.78 -4.97 -2.23
CA THR A 134 9.41 -5.33 -2.61
C THR A 134 8.54 -5.64 -1.40
N LEU A 135 9.05 -6.40 -0.43
CA LEU A 135 8.35 -6.67 0.82
C LEU A 135 8.12 -5.38 1.63
N ALA A 136 9.08 -4.46 1.65
CA ALA A 136 8.90 -3.15 2.28
C ALA A 136 7.79 -2.33 1.59
N MET A 137 7.74 -2.31 0.25
CA MET A 137 6.66 -1.65 -0.49
C MET A 137 5.29 -2.27 -0.19
N LEU A 138 5.22 -3.60 -0.12
CA LEU A 138 4.00 -4.33 0.23
C LEU A 138 3.54 -3.99 1.65
N ALA A 139 4.45 -3.96 2.61
CA ALA A 139 4.13 -3.59 3.99
C ALA A 139 3.64 -2.14 4.10
N ASP A 140 4.26 -1.20 3.38
CA ASP A 140 3.80 0.20 3.35
C ASP A 140 2.40 0.33 2.74
N THR A 141 2.13 -0.38 1.64
CA THR A 141 0.78 -0.39 1.05
C THR A 141 -0.27 -1.04 1.94
N ALA A 142 0.09 -2.07 2.71
CA ALA A 142 -0.80 -2.64 3.72
C ALA A 142 -1.08 -1.66 4.87
N LEU A 143 -0.06 -0.90 5.32
CA LEU A 143 -0.25 0.17 6.30
C LEU A 143 -1.20 1.26 5.79
N GLN A 144 -1.02 1.69 4.54
CA GLN A 144 -1.89 2.70 3.92
C GLN A 144 -3.34 2.21 3.75
N ALA A 145 -3.54 0.89 3.61
CA ALA A 145 -4.84 0.25 3.56
C ALA A 145 -5.42 -0.08 4.95
N GLU A 146 -4.77 0.34 6.04
CA GLU A 146 -5.14 0.05 7.44
C GLU A 146 -5.16 -1.46 7.78
N ASP A 147 -4.46 -2.29 7.00
CA ASP A 147 -4.35 -3.73 7.18
C ASP A 147 -3.05 -4.08 7.93
N TYR A 148 -3.08 -3.83 9.24
CA TYR A 148 -1.91 -3.99 10.10
C TYR A 148 -1.46 -5.43 10.29
N ASP A 149 -2.38 -6.39 10.19
CA ASP A 149 -2.07 -7.81 10.29
C ASP A 149 -1.25 -8.26 9.07
N SER A 150 -1.68 -7.89 7.86
CA SER A 150 -0.91 -8.16 6.64
C SER A 150 0.44 -7.45 6.65
N ALA A 151 0.49 -6.18 7.10
CA ALA A 151 1.75 -5.44 7.24
C ALA A 151 2.73 -6.15 8.20
N TYR A 152 2.23 -6.69 9.32
CA TYR A 152 3.04 -7.46 10.26
C TYR A 152 3.56 -8.76 9.65
N GLU A 153 2.71 -9.53 8.96
CA GLU A 153 3.11 -10.80 8.32
C GLU A 153 4.18 -10.58 7.24
N VAL A 154 4.00 -9.58 6.38
CA VAL A 154 4.98 -9.19 5.37
C VAL A 154 6.28 -8.71 6.04
N GLY A 155 6.18 -7.94 7.13
CA GLY A 155 7.32 -7.51 7.92
C GLY A 155 8.12 -8.68 8.53
N GLN A 156 7.45 -9.70 9.06
CA GLN A 156 8.13 -10.91 9.56
C GLN A 156 8.84 -11.67 8.44
N ARG A 157 8.18 -11.87 7.30
CA ARG A 157 8.80 -12.54 6.13
C ARG A 157 10.04 -11.80 5.66
N MET A 158 10.00 -10.47 5.64
CA MET A 158 11.15 -9.64 5.28
C MET A 158 12.31 -9.80 6.27
N VAL A 159 12.04 -9.84 7.57
CA VAL A 159 13.06 -10.10 8.60
C VAL A 159 13.69 -11.48 8.41
N GLU A 160 12.88 -12.51 8.14
CA GLU A 160 13.37 -13.87 7.87
C GLU A 160 14.29 -13.91 6.65
N THR A 161 13.92 -13.26 5.54
CA THR A 161 14.76 -13.16 4.34
C THR A 161 16.11 -12.51 4.63
N VAL A 162 16.14 -11.40 5.37
CA VAL A 162 17.40 -10.72 5.75
C VAL A 162 18.23 -11.55 6.71
N GLN A 163 17.62 -12.25 7.67
CA GLN A 163 18.34 -13.13 8.59
C GLN A 163 18.97 -14.31 7.87
N ASN A 164 18.28 -14.91 6.92
CA ASN A 164 18.82 -15.98 6.07
C ASN A 164 19.99 -15.47 5.22
N LEU A 165 19.91 -14.25 4.69
CA LEU A 165 21.01 -13.61 3.95
C LEU A 165 22.23 -13.34 4.84
N ARG A 166 22.01 -12.84 6.06
CA ARG A 166 23.09 -12.64 7.06
C ARG A 166 23.81 -13.94 7.41
N GLN A 167 23.07 -15.05 7.49
CA GLN A 167 23.62 -16.36 7.81
C GLN A 167 24.43 -16.96 6.65
N SER A 168 24.08 -16.68 5.40
CA SER A 168 24.74 -17.26 4.23
C SER A 168 25.99 -16.49 3.80
N ILE A 169 25.96 -15.15 3.79
CA ILE A 169 27.03 -14.31 3.24
C ILE A 169 27.84 -13.60 4.34
N GLY A 170 27.27 -13.44 5.54
CA GLY A 170 27.88 -12.73 6.66
C GLY A 170 27.43 -11.26 6.75
N THR A 171 27.64 -10.64 7.91
CA THR A 171 27.04 -9.34 8.26
C THR A 171 27.72 -8.12 7.64
N ALA A 172 28.92 -8.29 7.05
CA ALA A 172 29.73 -7.19 6.53
C ALA A 172 29.57 -6.94 5.03
N ASP A 173 28.79 -7.77 4.33
CA ASP A 173 28.56 -7.61 2.89
C ASP A 173 27.69 -6.36 2.62
N PRO A 174 28.02 -5.53 1.62
CA PRO A 174 27.23 -4.34 1.28
C PRO A 174 25.75 -4.67 0.97
N THR A 175 25.46 -5.81 0.35
CA THR A 175 24.09 -6.25 0.05
C THR A 175 23.28 -6.52 1.32
N VAL A 176 23.94 -7.08 2.34
CA VAL A 176 23.34 -7.36 3.65
C VAL A 176 23.09 -6.06 4.41
N VAL A 177 24.01 -5.11 4.32
CA VAL A 177 23.83 -3.78 4.93
C VAL A 177 22.62 -3.08 4.30
N GLU A 178 22.55 -3.02 2.97
CA GLU A 178 21.42 -2.39 2.27
C GLU A 178 20.08 -3.08 2.58
N ALA A 179 20.03 -4.42 2.55
CA ALA A 179 18.81 -5.15 2.90
C ALA A 179 18.42 -4.96 4.37
N SER A 180 19.39 -4.88 5.27
CA SER A 180 19.15 -4.58 6.69
C SER A 180 18.61 -3.17 6.88
N ASP A 181 19.14 -2.20 6.12
CA ASP A 181 18.71 -0.81 6.15
C ASP A 181 17.24 -0.66 5.76
N VAL A 182 16.85 -1.30 4.66
CA VAL A 182 15.44 -1.33 4.24
C VAL A 182 14.56 -1.99 5.31
N CYS A 183 15.02 -3.11 5.86
CA CYS A 183 14.23 -3.92 6.78
C CYS A 183 14.00 -3.22 8.14
N TRP A 184 15.02 -2.59 8.74
CA TRP A 184 14.84 -1.91 10.03
C TRP A 184 13.92 -0.70 9.90
N VAL A 185 14.02 0.07 8.81
CA VAL A 185 13.14 1.23 8.58
C VAL A 185 11.70 0.76 8.45
N ALA A 186 11.43 -0.25 7.64
CA ALA A 186 10.08 -0.78 7.47
C ALA A 186 9.51 -1.33 8.80
N CYS A 187 10.29 -2.10 9.56
CA CYS A 187 9.88 -2.58 10.88
C CYS A 187 9.61 -1.43 11.87
N PHE A 188 10.42 -0.38 11.84
CA PHE A 188 10.25 0.82 12.65
C PHE A 188 8.97 1.58 12.28
N GLN A 189 8.65 1.73 10.99
CA GLN A 189 7.42 2.39 10.54
C GLN A 189 6.17 1.65 11.00
N ILE A 190 6.12 0.32 10.81
CA ILE A 190 4.99 -0.51 11.25
C ILE A 190 4.84 -0.45 12.77
N GLY A 191 5.95 -0.59 13.51
CA GLY A 191 5.95 -0.60 14.97
C GLY A 191 5.53 0.73 15.61
N ARG A 192 5.80 1.86 14.95
CA ARG A 192 5.42 3.20 15.40
C ARG A 192 3.98 3.57 15.07
N HIS A 193 3.30 2.83 14.18
CA HIS A 193 2.00 3.23 13.67
C HIS A 193 0.96 3.37 14.80
N PRO A 194 0.35 4.54 15.02
CA PRO A 194 -0.49 4.77 16.21
C PRO A 194 -1.74 3.90 16.23
N GLU A 195 -2.34 3.66 15.06
CA GLU A 195 -3.62 2.94 14.90
C GLU A 195 -3.48 1.41 14.92
N PHE A 196 -2.25 0.90 14.97
CA PHE A 196 -2.05 -0.55 15.09
C PHE A 196 -2.25 -1.00 16.55
N ASP A 197 -3.40 -1.58 16.88
CA ASP A 197 -3.75 -1.85 18.28
C ASP A 197 -2.89 -2.93 18.99
N ASP A 198 -2.26 -3.83 18.23
CA ASP A 198 -1.49 -4.94 18.82
C ASP A 198 -0.10 -4.50 19.29
N ASN A 199 -0.05 -4.10 20.56
CA ASN A 199 1.18 -3.69 21.23
C ASN A 199 2.25 -4.81 21.26
N GLN A 200 1.85 -6.10 21.29
CA GLN A 200 2.82 -7.20 21.29
C GLN A 200 3.51 -7.33 19.94
N LYS A 201 2.74 -7.27 18.85
CA LYS A 201 3.28 -7.29 17.48
C LYS A 201 4.17 -6.07 17.22
N LYS A 202 3.77 -4.88 17.69
CA LYS A 202 4.60 -3.67 17.63
C LYS A 202 5.95 -3.83 18.32
N LEU A 203 5.94 -4.31 19.57
CA LEU A 203 7.17 -4.53 20.33
C LEU A 203 8.07 -5.58 19.67
N ALA A 204 7.49 -6.63 19.08
CA ALA A 204 8.24 -7.64 18.34
C ALA A 204 8.95 -7.05 17.11
N LEU A 205 8.25 -6.25 16.29
CA LEU A 205 8.84 -5.59 15.13
C LEU A 205 9.90 -4.56 15.51
N LEU A 206 9.65 -3.75 16.54
CA LEU A 206 10.63 -2.80 17.05
C LEU A 206 11.87 -3.51 17.62
N GLY A 207 11.69 -4.67 18.25
CA GLY A 207 12.81 -5.53 18.67
C GLY A 207 13.67 -6.00 17.50
N ARG A 208 13.04 -6.43 16.39
CA ARG A 208 13.76 -6.75 15.14
C ARG A 208 14.44 -5.53 14.53
N ALA A 209 13.81 -4.36 14.60
CA ALA A 209 14.43 -3.12 14.15
C ALA A 209 15.71 -2.82 14.94
N VAL A 210 15.74 -2.99 16.27
CA VAL A 210 16.95 -2.81 17.09
C VAL A 210 18.08 -3.78 16.69
N GLU A 211 17.75 -5.02 16.32
CA GLU A 211 18.74 -6.02 15.88
C GLU A 211 19.40 -5.67 14.53
N LEU A 212 18.65 -4.99 13.64
CA LEU A 212 19.08 -4.70 12.28
C LEU A 212 19.63 -3.27 12.09
N CYS A 213 19.24 -2.35 12.97
CA CYS A 213 19.51 -0.92 12.90
C CYS A 213 21.00 -0.58 13.07
N PRO A 214 21.53 0.42 12.34
CA PRO A 214 22.86 0.97 12.57
C PRO A 214 22.95 1.66 13.94
N ALA A 215 24.15 1.69 14.53
CA ALA A 215 24.38 2.19 15.89
C ALA A 215 23.86 3.62 16.13
N ASP A 216 23.91 4.48 15.09
CA ASP A 216 23.52 5.89 15.17
C ASP A 216 22.02 6.11 15.35
N ARG A 217 21.18 5.12 15.01
CA ARG A 217 19.71 5.22 15.01
C ARG A 217 19.04 4.41 16.12
N ILE A 218 19.82 3.65 16.90
CA ILE A 218 19.31 2.79 17.98
C ILE A 218 18.53 3.60 19.02
N THR A 219 18.98 4.80 19.37
CA THR A 219 18.32 5.67 20.34
C THR A 219 16.89 6.03 19.93
N ASP A 220 16.69 6.34 18.65
CA ASP A 220 15.38 6.69 18.10
C ASP A 220 14.43 5.47 18.15
N VAL A 221 14.93 4.29 17.77
CA VAL A 221 14.14 3.04 17.81
C VAL A 221 13.78 2.66 19.25
N LEU A 222 14.72 2.75 20.19
CA LEU A 222 14.47 2.47 21.61
C LEU A 222 13.47 3.44 22.23
N SER A 223 13.50 4.72 21.85
CA SER A 223 12.52 5.69 22.33
C SER A 223 11.09 5.32 21.91
N ALA A 224 10.91 4.85 20.68
CA ALA A 224 9.62 4.36 20.19
C ALA A 224 9.22 3.05 20.91
N TRP A 225 10.18 2.15 21.13
CA TRP A 225 9.96 0.90 21.86
C TRP A 225 9.47 1.15 23.29
N HIS A 226 10.16 2.01 24.05
CA HIS A 226 9.75 2.36 25.42
C HIS A 226 8.35 2.99 25.47
N ARG A 227 8.00 3.82 24.48
CA ARG A 227 6.65 4.40 24.41
C ARG A 227 5.57 3.34 24.25
N VAL A 228 5.78 2.34 23.39
CA VAL A 228 4.84 1.23 23.21
C VAL A 228 4.82 0.34 24.45
N GLU A 229 5.98 0.10 25.06
CA GLU A 229 6.13 -0.68 26.30
C GLU A 229 5.34 -0.05 27.45
N ASP A 230 5.42 1.27 27.63
CA ASP A 230 4.65 1.99 28.66
C ASP A 230 3.13 1.82 28.46
N ILE A 231 2.65 1.94 27.21
CA ILE A 231 1.24 1.74 26.87
C ILE A 231 0.82 0.30 27.22
N ASP A 232 1.59 -0.68 26.79
CA ASP A 232 1.35 -2.10 27.05
C ASP A 232 1.38 -2.45 28.55
N ILE A 233 2.31 -1.87 29.33
CA ILE A 233 2.35 -2.00 30.79
C ILE A 233 1.12 -1.38 31.45
N THR A 234 0.72 -0.16 31.04
CA THR A 234 -0.48 0.48 31.61
C THR A 234 -1.76 -0.30 31.30
N GLU A 235 -1.87 -0.84 30.08
CA GLU A 235 -2.98 -1.70 29.69
C GLU A 235 -3.01 -2.99 30.54
N ARG A 236 -1.86 -3.67 30.71
CA ARG A 236 -1.77 -4.85 31.59
C ARG A 236 -2.11 -4.53 33.04
N LYS A 237 -1.61 -3.43 33.59
CA LYS A 237 -1.93 -2.98 34.95
C LYS A 237 -3.43 -2.74 35.10
N SER A 238 -4.07 -2.10 34.12
CA SER A 238 -5.53 -1.89 34.12
C SER A 238 -6.31 -3.22 34.11
N ARG A 239 -5.86 -4.20 33.31
CA ARG A 239 -6.46 -5.54 33.24
C ARG A 239 -6.33 -6.32 34.55
N VAL A 240 -5.18 -6.21 35.22
CA VAL A 240 -4.94 -6.85 36.52
C VAL A 240 -5.76 -6.15 37.62
N ALA A 241 -5.80 -4.82 37.63
CA ALA A 241 -6.62 -4.06 38.57
C ALA A 241 -8.11 -4.37 38.43
N ALA A 242 -8.63 -4.47 37.19
CA ALA A 242 -10.02 -4.85 36.92
C ALA A 242 -10.36 -6.28 37.39
N ARG A 243 -9.38 -7.19 37.35
CA ARG A 243 -9.52 -8.55 37.90
C ARG A 243 -9.54 -8.55 39.43
N GLN A 244 -8.71 -7.72 40.06
CA GLN A 244 -8.64 -7.58 41.52
C GLN A 244 -9.86 -6.84 42.11
N SER A 245 -10.44 -5.90 41.37
CA SER A 245 -11.63 -5.15 41.80
C SER A 245 -12.95 -5.92 41.68
N GLY A 246 -12.92 -7.21 41.34
CA GLY A 246 -14.10 -8.08 41.42
C GLY A 246 -15.26 -7.73 40.48
N GLN A 247 -15.04 -6.95 39.42
CA GLN A 247 -16.05 -6.80 38.37
C GLN A 247 -16.11 -8.10 37.56
N LYS A 248 -16.93 -9.05 38.05
CA LYS A 248 -17.45 -10.15 37.23
C LYS A 248 -18.15 -9.51 36.02
N ARG A 249 -17.47 -9.52 34.87
CA ARG A 249 -18.14 -9.35 33.57
C ARG A 249 -19.09 -10.53 33.40
N ASP A 250 -20.35 -10.33 33.74
CA ASP A 250 -21.47 -11.20 33.39
C ASP A 250 -21.71 -11.09 31.87
N LEU A 251 -20.78 -11.64 31.08
CA LEU A 251 -20.82 -11.68 29.62
C LEU A 251 -20.74 -13.14 29.18
N LYS A 252 -21.68 -13.96 29.64
CA LYS A 252 -21.95 -15.29 29.06
C LYS A 252 -23.29 -15.86 29.53
N ARG A 253 -24.41 -15.15 29.30
CA ARG A 253 -25.75 -15.76 29.41
C ARG A 253 -26.88 -15.15 28.57
N THR A 254 -26.58 -14.51 27.45
CA THR A 254 -27.60 -14.07 26.47
C THR A 254 -27.26 -14.40 25.02
N ALA A 255 -26.36 -15.36 24.77
CA ALA A 255 -26.08 -15.89 23.44
C ALA A 255 -26.77 -17.26 23.20
N ARG A 256 -28.09 -17.34 23.45
CA ARG A 256 -28.88 -18.46 22.90
C ARG A 256 -30.36 -18.18 22.62
N ASN A 257 -30.85 -16.96 22.75
CA ASN A 257 -32.21 -16.69 22.31
C ASN A 257 -32.42 -15.21 21.92
N ARG A 258 -32.06 -14.87 20.69
CA ARG A 258 -32.69 -13.77 19.95
C ARG A 258 -32.37 -13.89 18.46
N SER A 259 -33.00 -14.89 17.88
CA SER A 259 -33.61 -14.67 16.58
C SER A 259 -34.75 -13.65 16.77
N THR A 260 -34.93 -12.78 15.77
CA THR A 260 -36.06 -11.85 15.54
C THR A 260 -36.13 -10.55 16.37
N ASN A 261 -35.92 -9.45 15.63
CA ASN A 261 -36.65 -8.18 15.58
C ASN A 261 -36.98 -7.38 16.87
N GLN A 262 -36.78 -6.06 16.75
CA GLN A 262 -37.14 -4.95 17.64
C GLN A 262 -36.20 -4.63 18.80
N SER A 263 -35.33 -3.63 18.62
CA SER A 263 -34.71 -2.89 19.73
C SER A 263 -34.18 -1.50 19.30
N VAL A 264 -35.00 -0.71 18.59
CA VAL A 264 -34.72 0.73 18.36
C VAL A 264 -35.49 1.61 19.36
N ALA A 265 -36.50 1.05 20.05
CA ALA A 265 -37.37 1.80 20.97
C ALA A 265 -36.83 1.94 22.40
N THR A 266 -35.83 1.16 22.82
CA THR A 266 -35.35 1.13 24.21
C THR A 266 -34.33 2.23 24.53
N SER A 267 -33.60 2.75 23.54
CA SER A 267 -32.59 3.79 23.77
C SER A 267 -33.17 5.21 23.92
N LEU A 268 -34.41 5.43 23.45
CA LEU A 268 -35.10 6.73 23.56
C LEU A 268 -35.89 6.88 24.86
N THR A 269 -36.49 5.80 25.36
CA THR A 269 -37.21 5.78 26.64
C THR A 269 -36.26 5.89 27.85
N GLU A 270 -35.08 5.27 27.81
CA GLU A 270 -34.06 5.44 28.85
C GLU A 270 -33.50 6.88 28.89
N ARG A 271 -33.33 7.52 27.74
CA ARG A 271 -32.85 8.91 27.67
C ARG A 271 -33.90 9.94 28.10
N LEU A 272 -35.19 9.64 27.95
CA LEU A 272 -36.29 10.49 28.42
C LEU A 272 -36.49 10.44 29.94
N GLN A 273 -36.14 9.33 30.59
CA GLN A 273 -36.27 9.15 32.04
C GLN A 273 -35.17 9.87 32.85
N GLN A 274 -34.06 10.27 32.22
CA GLN A 274 -32.96 10.96 32.88
C GLN A 274 -33.13 12.50 32.95
N LEU A 275 -34.18 13.06 32.33
CA LEU A 275 -34.49 14.49 32.40
C LEU A 275 -35.55 14.75 33.48
N HIS A 276 -35.08 15.10 34.69
CA HIS A 276 -35.96 15.62 35.76
C HIS A 276 -36.53 16.98 35.35
N ILE A 277 -37.84 17.04 35.14
CA ILE A 277 -38.61 18.29 35.01
C ILE A 277 -39.40 18.48 36.31
N PRO A 278 -39.32 19.65 36.98
CA PRO A 278 -40.06 19.87 38.21
C PRO A 278 -41.57 19.95 37.93
N SER A 279 -42.33 19.18 38.71
CA SER A 279 -43.76 18.98 38.57
C SER A 279 -44.56 20.22 38.98
N GLY A 280 -45.21 20.86 38.01
CA GLY A 280 -46.26 21.82 38.28
C GLY A 280 -46.64 22.67 37.07
N LEU A 281 -47.71 22.29 36.35
CA LEU A 281 -48.76 23.12 35.71
C LEU A 281 -49.42 22.39 34.51
N PRO A 282 -50.64 22.81 34.10
CA PRO A 282 -51.68 21.91 33.62
C PRO A 282 -51.62 21.60 32.13
N VAL A 283 -52.33 20.52 31.80
CA VAL A 283 -52.56 19.93 30.50
C VAL A 283 -53.18 20.94 29.52
N ASN A 284 -52.40 21.33 28.49
CA ASN A 284 -52.79 21.78 27.13
C ASN A 284 -51.95 22.97 26.63
N ALA A 285 -50.87 22.70 25.86
CA ALA A 285 -50.31 23.60 24.84
C ALA A 285 -49.20 22.90 24.03
N ASP A 286 -49.11 23.21 22.74
CA ASP A 286 -48.36 22.52 21.68
C ASP A 286 -46.86 22.27 21.94
N ALA A 287 -46.48 21.00 22.03
CA ALA A 287 -45.12 20.51 22.28
C ALA A 287 -44.12 20.81 21.13
N ALA A 288 -44.59 21.10 19.91
CA ALA A 288 -43.74 21.31 18.74
C ALA A 288 -43.01 22.67 18.73
N ALA A 289 -43.60 23.71 19.33
CA ALA A 289 -43.01 25.05 19.35
C ALA A 289 -41.84 25.17 20.36
N LEU A 290 -41.82 24.32 21.39
CA LEU A 290 -40.82 24.37 22.46
C LEU A 290 -39.54 23.59 22.10
N ALA A 291 -39.64 22.56 21.25
CA ALA A 291 -38.51 21.76 20.78
C ALA A 291 -37.51 22.55 19.91
N ASN A 292 -37.99 23.49 19.08
CA ASN A 292 -37.13 24.32 18.22
C ASN A 292 -36.28 25.35 19.00
N LYS A 293 -36.65 25.67 20.25
CA LYS A 293 -35.89 26.61 21.09
C LYS A 293 -34.77 25.93 21.89
N ALA A 294 -34.83 24.62 22.08
CA ALA A 294 -33.82 23.86 22.83
C ALA A 294 -32.61 23.43 21.98
N PHE A 295 -32.78 23.25 20.66
CA PHE A 295 -31.69 22.84 19.77
C PHE A 295 -30.65 23.93 19.47
N ASN A 296 -31.01 25.22 19.59
CA ASN A 296 -30.11 26.34 19.26
C ASN A 296 -29.12 26.71 20.39
N LYS A 297 -29.10 26.01 21.52
CA LYS A 297 -28.25 26.36 22.69
C LYS A 297 -27.13 25.37 23.04
N VAL A 298 -26.91 24.30 22.25
CA VAL A 298 -25.87 23.29 22.54
C VAL A 298 -24.62 23.40 21.65
N ALA A 299 -24.54 24.42 20.77
CA ALA A 299 -23.35 24.67 19.95
C ALA A 299 -22.31 25.60 20.61
N ALA A 300 -22.15 25.56 21.93
CA ALA A 300 -21.20 26.42 22.64
C ALA A 300 -20.59 25.72 23.87
N ASN A 301 -19.79 24.68 23.68
CA ASN A 301 -18.79 24.28 24.67
C ASN A 301 -17.66 23.39 24.10
N PHE A 302 -16.93 23.88 23.09
CA PHE A 302 -15.61 23.33 22.72
C PHE A 302 -14.55 24.45 22.81
N PRO A 303 -13.48 24.30 23.61
CA PRO A 303 -12.44 25.31 23.74
C PRO A 303 -11.19 24.98 22.89
N PHE A 304 -10.55 26.04 22.36
CA PHE A 304 -9.23 26.16 21.69
C PHE A 304 -9.13 25.63 20.24
N GLY A 305 -8.73 26.36 19.18
CA GLY A 305 -8.36 27.76 18.98
C GLY A 305 -6.94 27.95 18.41
N VAL A 306 -6.74 28.14 17.09
CA VAL A 306 -5.62 28.89 16.46
C VAL A 306 -6.06 29.39 15.06
N GLY A 307 -5.89 30.70 14.78
CA GLY A 307 -6.27 31.38 13.53
C GLY A 307 -5.31 31.17 12.34
N PRO A 308 -5.41 31.97 11.24
CA PRO A 308 -5.16 33.41 11.35
C PRO A 308 -6.09 34.36 10.55
N ARG A 309 -6.18 35.57 11.11
CA ARG A 309 -6.22 36.92 10.50
C ARG A 309 -6.88 37.09 9.13
N GLY A 310 -7.99 37.82 9.15
CA GLY A 310 -8.60 38.41 7.97
C GLY A 310 -8.00 39.75 7.52
N ARG A 311 -8.60 40.26 6.45
CA ARG A 311 -8.76 41.70 6.19
C ARG A 311 -10.01 41.88 5.36
N SER A 312 -10.92 42.73 5.83
CA SER A 312 -12.15 43.08 5.15
C SER A 312 -12.10 44.54 4.67
N LEU A 313 -12.94 44.81 3.66
CA LEU A 313 -13.64 46.07 3.36
C LEU A 313 -12.82 47.25 2.78
N LEU A 314 -13.10 47.64 1.53
CA LEU A 314 -14.10 48.68 1.20
C LEU A 314 -14.27 48.92 -0.32
N SER A 315 -15.54 49.15 -0.68
CA SER A 315 -16.18 49.76 -1.86
C SER A 315 -15.35 50.48 -2.95
N GLN A 316 -15.68 50.26 -4.24
CA GLN A 316 -16.49 51.22 -5.04
C GLN A 316 -16.90 50.69 -6.44
N GLU A 317 -17.94 51.35 -6.94
CA GLU A 317 -18.80 51.24 -8.13
C GLU A 317 -18.27 50.84 -9.53
N ARG A 318 -19.21 50.24 -10.28
CA ARG A 318 -19.50 50.30 -11.74
C ARG A 318 -18.37 49.99 -12.74
N ASP A 319 -18.53 48.94 -13.57
CA ASP A 319 -19.10 49.12 -14.91
C ASP A 319 -19.40 47.79 -15.65
N ARG A 320 -20.18 47.92 -16.72
CA ARG A 320 -20.77 46.91 -17.60
C ARG A 320 -19.73 46.13 -18.43
N SER A 321 -19.97 44.82 -18.65
CA SER A 321 -20.17 44.17 -19.98
C SER A 321 -19.68 42.72 -20.07
N ARG A 322 -20.62 41.84 -20.43
CA ARG A 322 -20.55 40.65 -21.31
C ARG A 322 -19.17 40.07 -21.67
N SER A 323 -18.96 38.78 -21.32
CA SER A 323 -18.78 37.71 -22.31
C SER A 323 -18.76 36.32 -21.64
N SER A 324 -19.46 35.40 -22.29
CA SER A 324 -19.57 33.97 -22.00
C SER A 324 -18.22 33.27 -22.19
N GLU A 325 -17.81 32.41 -21.25
CA GLU A 325 -17.22 31.11 -21.60
C GLU A 325 -17.23 30.16 -20.40
N ARG A 326 -17.59 28.91 -20.70
CA ARG A 326 -17.96 27.86 -19.77
C ARG A 326 -16.72 27.03 -19.45
N SER A 327 -16.09 27.27 -18.31
CA SER A 327 -14.94 26.50 -17.83
C SER A 327 -15.40 25.17 -17.21
N ILE A 328 -14.98 24.08 -17.85
CA ILE A 328 -15.09 22.70 -17.36
C ILE A 328 -14.07 22.51 -16.22
N PRO A 329 -14.40 21.87 -15.09
CA PRO A 329 -13.44 21.68 -14.00
C PRO A 329 -12.38 20.65 -14.41
N THR A 330 -11.13 21.09 -14.44
CA THR A 330 -9.93 20.27 -14.65
C THR A 330 -9.65 19.40 -13.43
N TYR A 331 -9.49 18.09 -13.66
CA TYR A 331 -9.22 17.02 -12.69
C TYR A 331 -7.74 16.94 -12.27
N ASP A 332 -7.05 18.07 -12.19
CA ASP A 332 -5.57 18.14 -12.07
C ASP A 332 -5.06 18.04 -10.61
N GLY A 333 -5.97 18.02 -9.63
CA GLY A 333 -5.62 18.05 -8.21
C GLY A 333 -5.28 16.67 -7.61
N VAL A 334 -5.84 15.60 -8.15
CA VAL A 334 -5.77 14.27 -7.51
C VAL A 334 -4.46 13.54 -7.83
N GLU A 335 -3.91 13.75 -9.03
CA GLU A 335 -2.67 13.11 -9.48
C GLU A 335 -1.43 13.73 -8.83
N ALA A 336 -1.40 15.06 -8.70
CA ALA A 336 -0.39 15.76 -7.91
C ALA A 336 -0.45 15.37 -6.43
N GLN A 337 -1.61 14.94 -5.93
CA GLN A 337 -1.79 14.47 -4.56
C GLN A 337 -1.36 13.00 -4.41
N ALA A 338 -1.66 12.14 -5.38
CA ALA A 338 -1.22 10.74 -5.40
C ALA A 338 0.30 10.60 -5.56
N THR A 339 0.92 11.39 -6.45
CA THR A 339 2.38 11.45 -6.60
C THR A 339 3.07 12.04 -5.37
N ARG A 340 2.47 13.05 -4.71
CA ARG A 340 2.98 13.58 -3.43
C ARG A 340 2.78 12.62 -2.26
N VAL A 341 1.75 11.77 -2.26
CA VAL A 341 1.56 10.72 -1.25
C VAL A 341 2.59 9.60 -1.45
N LEU A 342 2.93 9.29 -2.71
CA LEU A 342 4.02 8.36 -3.04
C LEU A 342 5.39 8.87 -2.62
N GLN A 343 5.70 10.15 -2.87
CA GLN A 343 6.92 10.77 -2.36
C GLN A 343 6.98 10.78 -0.82
N LYS A 344 5.83 10.78 -0.13
CA LYS A 344 5.79 10.77 1.35
C LYS A 344 5.95 9.38 1.98
N GLY A 345 5.54 8.30 1.31
CA GLY A 345 5.64 6.92 1.82
C GLY A 345 6.86 6.14 1.34
N LEU A 346 7.23 6.29 0.06
CA LEU A 346 8.26 5.49 -0.61
C LEU A 346 9.55 6.25 -0.91
N GLY A 347 9.60 7.56 -0.64
CA GLY A 347 10.75 8.42 -0.97
C GLY A 347 12.05 8.05 -0.25
N TRP A 348 11.96 7.34 0.88
CA TRP A 348 13.14 6.84 1.60
C TRP A 348 13.69 5.53 0.99
N LEU A 349 12.89 4.80 0.20
CA LEU A 349 13.23 3.49 -0.34
C LEU A 349 13.87 3.59 -1.75
N LEU A 350 13.44 4.57 -2.53
CA LEU A 350 13.82 4.71 -3.95
C LEU A 350 15.02 5.63 -4.20
N GLY A 351 15.52 6.33 -3.17
CA GLY A 351 16.67 7.22 -3.31
C GLY A 351 16.46 8.24 -4.45
N ASP A 352 15.66 9.28 -4.20
CA ASP A 352 15.71 10.48 -5.04
C ASP A 352 17.11 11.10 -4.85
N ASP A 353 18.06 10.71 -5.69
CA ASP A 353 19.22 11.54 -6.01
C ASP A 353 18.70 12.72 -6.86
N GLU A 354 18.96 13.95 -6.39
CA GLU A 354 18.70 15.20 -7.14
C GLU A 354 19.29 15.21 -8.56
#